data_AF-A0A482ZMQ6-F1
#
_entry.id   AF-A0A482ZMQ6-F1
#
_cell.length_a   1.000
_cell.length_b   1.000
_cell.length_c   1.000
_cell.angle_alpha   90.00
_cell.angle_beta   90.00
_cell.angle_gamma   90.00
#
_symmetry.space_group_name_H-M   'P 1'
#
loop_
_entity.id
_entity.type
_entity.pdbx_description
1 polymer ?
#
loop_
_entity_poly.entity_id
_entity_poly.type
_entity_poly.pdbx_seq_one_letter_code
_entity_poly.pdbx_strand_id
1 'polypeptide(L)'
;METLTLTYESVTDLFQDLKSIGAQTVEKRTKSLTGKGKFQSMIKMYESYRKDGKLPATYEVIYGHAWKKTSKVGAIALMNEERQIKRLNT
;
A
#
# COMPACT_ATOMS: atom_id res chain seq x y z
N MET A 1 -15.40 13.63 -1.04
CA MET A 1 -15.17 12.48 -1.94
C MET A 1 -14.96 13.05 -3.31
N GLU A 2 -13.82 12.77 -3.90
CA GLU A 2 -13.43 13.33 -5.20
C GLU A 2 -13.25 12.20 -6.20
N THR A 3 -13.71 12.39 -7.44
CA THR A 3 -13.56 11.41 -8.51
C THR A 3 -12.57 11.94 -9.53
N LEU A 4 -11.52 11.16 -9.80
CA LEU A 4 -10.45 11.52 -10.71
C LEU A 4 -10.30 10.46 -11.78
N THR A 5 -10.15 10.86 -13.05
CA THR A 5 -9.79 9.94 -14.14
C THR A 5 -8.36 10.21 -14.56
N LEU A 6 -7.48 9.22 -14.32
CA LEU A 6 -6.11 9.23 -14.80
C LEU A 6 -6.02 8.53 -16.15
N THR A 7 -5.02 8.88 -16.95
CA THR A 7 -4.81 8.31 -18.28
C THR A 7 -3.40 7.73 -18.40
N TYR A 8 -3.29 6.55 -19.01
CA TYR A 8 -2.06 5.78 -19.08
C TYR A 8 -1.70 5.42 -20.52
N GLU A 9 -0.40 5.34 -20.82
CA GLU A 9 0.08 4.94 -22.14
C GLU A 9 -0.12 3.43 -22.37
N SER A 10 0.13 2.62 -21.33
CA SER A 10 -0.04 1.17 -21.38
C SER A 10 -0.76 0.60 -20.15
N VAL A 11 -1.31 -0.61 -20.29
CA VAL A 11 -1.92 -1.37 -19.19
C VAL A 11 -0.91 -1.68 -18.08
N THR A 12 0.36 -1.85 -18.45
CA THR A 12 1.43 -2.12 -17.49
C THR A 12 1.67 -0.92 -16.56
N ASP A 13 1.62 0.30 -17.10
CA ASP A 13 1.77 1.53 -16.31
C ASP A 13 0.61 1.68 -15.32
N LEU A 14 -0.62 1.43 -15.79
CA LEU A 14 -1.82 1.41 -14.95
C LEU A 14 -1.67 0.42 -13.79
N PHE A 15 -1.22 -0.80 -14.07
CA PHE A 15 -1.02 -1.81 -13.02
C PHE A 15 0.11 -1.48 -12.05
N GLN A 16 1.17 -0.86 -12.54
CA GLN A 16 2.26 -0.43 -11.69
C GLN A 16 1.75 0.62 -10.69
N ASP A 17 0.92 1.54 -11.13
CA ASP A 17 0.32 2.56 -10.28
C ASP A 17 -0.65 1.96 -9.25
N LEU A 18 -1.54 1.05 -9.69
CA LEU A 18 -2.42 0.30 -8.78
C LEU A 18 -1.64 -0.44 -7.68
N LYS A 19 -0.52 -1.07 -8.04
CA LYS A 19 0.35 -1.74 -7.05
C LYS A 19 0.97 -0.75 -6.07
N SER A 20 1.43 0.40 -6.55
CA SER A 20 2.05 1.44 -5.72
C SER A 20 1.10 1.98 -4.64
N ILE A 21 -0.21 2.06 -4.94
CA ILE A 21 -1.24 2.48 -3.97
C ILE A 21 -1.79 1.33 -3.11
N GLY A 22 -1.25 0.11 -3.24
CA GLY A 22 -1.67 -1.05 -2.46
C GLY A 22 -2.93 -1.76 -2.97
N ALA A 23 -3.40 -1.45 -4.19
CA ALA A 23 -4.54 -2.12 -4.82
C ALA A 23 -4.14 -3.50 -5.40
N GLN A 24 -3.67 -4.39 -4.53
CA GLN A 24 -3.18 -5.73 -4.88
C GLN A 24 -4.15 -6.88 -4.55
N THR A 25 -5.26 -6.57 -3.88
CA THR A 25 -6.23 -7.59 -3.45
C THR A 25 -7.23 -7.89 -4.57
N VAL A 26 -7.39 -9.17 -4.89
CA VAL A 26 -8.37 -9.66 -5.87
C VAL A 26 -9.25 -10.69 -5.19
N GLU A 27 -10.55 -10.42 -5.08
CA GLU A 27 -11.48 -11.28 -4.34
C GLU A 27 -11.61 -12.70 -4.93
N LYS A 28 -11.65 -12.81 -6.25
CA LYS A 28 -11.79 -14.10 -6.98
C LYS A 28 -10.47 -14.54 -7.61
N ARG A 29 -9.39 -14.57 -6.81
CA ARG A 29 -8.06 -14.97 -7.28
C ARG A 29 -8.01 -16.47 -7.60
N THR A 30 -7.45 -16.82 -8.76
CA THR A 30 -7.12 -18.22 -9.07
C THR A 30 -5.97 -18.72 -8.20
N LYS A 31 -5.98 -20.00 -7.81
CA LYS A 31 -4.90 -20.61 -7.02
C LYS A 31 -3.58 -20.77 -7.80
N SER A 32 -3.66 -20.77 -9.13
CA SER A 32 -2.50 -20.84 -10.02
C SER A 32 -1.98 -19.46 -10.43
N LEU A 33 -0.73 -19.44 -10.89
CA LEU A 33 -0.15 -18.26 -11.53
C LEU A 33 -0.90 -17.92 -12.82
N THR A 34 -0.99 -16.62 -13.12
CA THR A 34 -1.57 -16.17 -14.38
C THR A 34 -0.61 -16.49 -15.52
N GLY A 35 -1.04 -17.34 -16.45
CA GLY A 35 -0.23 -17.68 -17.63
C GLY A 35 -0.11 -16.51 -18.62
N LYS A 36 0.97 -16.52 -19.41
CA LYS A 36 1.28 -15.49 -20.42
C LYS A 36 0.11 -15.21 -21.38
N GLY A 37 -0.54 -16.25 -21.90
CA GLY A 37 -1.66 -16.10 -22.83
C GLY A 37 -2.84 -15.35 -22.21
N LYS A 38 -3.23 -15.71 -20.97
CA LYS A 38 -4.31 -15.04 -20.25
C LYS A 38 -3.97 -13.57 -19.97
N PHE A 39 -2.73 -13.29 -19.59
CA PHE A 39 -2.24 -11.92 -19.39
C PHE A 39 -2.31 -11.09 -20.69
N GLN A 40 -1.88 -11.66 -21.82
CA GLN A 40 -1.94 -10.99 -23.12
C GLN A 40 -3.38 -10.74 -23.59
N SER A 41 -4.29 -11.70 -23.39
CA SER A 41 -5.71 -11.51 -23.71
C SER A 41 -6.33 -10.39 -22.88
N MET A 42 -5.96 -10.29 -21.60
CA MET A 42 -6.40 -9.20 -20.74
C MET A 42 -5.86 -7.85 -21.21
N ILE A 43 -4.58 -7.74 -21.60
CA ILE A 43 -4.03 -6.50 -22.18
C ILE A 43 -4.82 -6.09 -23.44
N LYS A 44 -5.06 -7.03 -24.36
CA LYS A 44 -5.83 -6.77 -25.58
C LYS A 44 -7.25 -6.30 -25.30
N MET A 45 -7.90 -6.87 -24.29
CA MET A 45 -9.22 -6.42 -23.86
C MET A 45 -9.16 -4.96 -23.36
N TYR A 46 -8.13 -4.59 -22.59
CA TYR A 46 -7.98 -3.22 -22.10
C TYR A 46 -7.85 -2.19 -23.23
N GLU A 47 -7.21 -2.55 -24.35
CA GLU A 47 -7.08 -1.65 -25.51
C GLU A 47 -8.44 -1.20 -26.08
N SER A 48 -9.51 -1.97 -25.90
CA SER A 48 -10.86 -1.54 -26.29
C SER A 48 -11.38 -0.32 -25.52
N TYR A 49 -10.79 0.02 -24.37
CA TYR A 49 -11.15 1.19 -23.58
C TYR A 49 -10.30 2.43 -23.93
N ARG A 50 -9.34 2.31 -24.86
CA ARG A 50 -8.47 3.44 -25.24
C ARG A 50 -9.30 4.57 -25.84
N LYS A 51 -9.09 5.78 -25.32
CA LYS A 51 -9.70 7.03 -25.80
C LYS A 51 -8.62 8.07 -25.97
N ASP A 52 -8.65 8.80 -27.08
CA ASP A 52 -7.68 9.85 -27.39
C ASP A 52 -6.23 9.37 -27.26
N GLY A 53 -5.98 8.11 -27.65
CA GLY A 53 -4.66 7.49 -27.59
C GLY A 53 -4.23 7.02 -26.20
N LYS A 54 -5.04 7.13 -25.14
CA LYS A 54 -4.69 6.69 -23.77
C LYS A 54 -5.74 5.80 -23.11
N LEU A 55 -5.32 5.02 -22.12
CA LEU A 55 -6.19 4.16 -21.32
C LEU A 55 -6.68 4.92 -20.09
N PRO A 56 -8.00 5.16 -19.93
CA PRO A 56 -8.53 5.83 -18.76
C PRO A 56 -8.74 4.86 -17.59
N ALA A 57 -8.46 5.31 -16.36
CA ALA A 57 -8.89 4.66 -15.13
C ALA A 57 -9.44 5.70 -14.14
N THR A 58 -10.60 5.41 -13.56
CA THR A 58 -11.30 6.33 -12.67
C THR A 58 -11.17 5.86 -11.22
N TYR A 59 -10.81 6.79 -10.34
CA TYR A 59 -10.53 6.57 -8.93
C TYR A 59 -11.45 7.44 -8.07
N GLU A 60 -11.84 6.90 -6.92
CA GLU A 60 -12.51 7.66 -5.87
C GLU A 60 -11.52 7.93 -4.75
N VAL A 61 -11.24 9.21 -4.49
CA VAL A 61 -10.33 9.66 -3.45
C VAL A 61 -11.14 10.06 -2.22
N ILE A 62 -10.78 9.45 -1.10
CA ILE A 62 -11.38 9.68 0.21
C ILE A 62 -10.29 10.23 1.14
N TYR A 63 -10.48 11.45 1.63
CA TYR A 63 -9.57 12.09 2.57
C TYR A 63 -9.92 11.71 4.01
N GLY A 64 -9.01 11.01 4.69
CA GLY A 64 -9.10 10.72 6.10
C GLY A 64 -8.18 11.64 6.90
N HIS A 65 -8.75 12.47 7.79
CA HIS A 65 -7.97 13.20 8.80
C HIS A 65 -8.05 12.42 10.12
N ALA A 66 -6.88 12.07 10.68
CA ALA A 66 -6.81 11.34 11.92
C ALA A 66 -5.99 12.12 12.97
N TRP A 67 -6.53 12.21 14.18
CA TRP A 67 -5.80 12.70 15.36
C TRP A 67 -5.66 11.58 16.37
N LYS A 68 -4.46 11.46 16.95
CA LYS A 68 -4.16 10.53 18.05
C LYS A 68 -4.00 11.31 19.34
N LYS A 69 -4.63 10.86 20.42
CA LYS A 69 -4.37 11.39 21.77
C LYS A 69 -2.98 10.96 22.23
N THR A 70 -2.21 11.89 22.80
CA THR A 70 -0.92 11.56 23.43
C THR A 70 -1.15 10.61 24.59
N SER A 71 -0.75 9.35 24.43
CA SER A 71 -0.69 8.39 25.54
C SER A 71 0.54 8.69 26.37
N LYS A 72 0.38 8.89 27.68
CA LYS A 72 1.52 8.81 28.61
C LYS A 72 2.05 7.37 28.53
N VAL A 73 3.17 7.17 27.83
CA VAL A 73 3.92 5.93 27.98
C VAL A 73 4.29 5.86 29.46
N GLY A 74 3.71 4.90 30.19
CA GLY A 74 3.98 4.72 31.60
C GLY A 74 5.49 4.64 31.79
N ALA A 75 6.03 5.44 32.71
CA ALA A 75 7.45 5.47 33.01
C ALA A 75 7.93 4.04 33.28
N ILE A 76 8.67 3.46 32.33
CA ILE A 76 9.38 2.21 32.56
C ILE A 76 10.52 2.60 33.50
N ALA A 77 10.37 2.33 34.79
CA ALA A 77 11.42 2.55 35.76
C ALA A 77 12.59 1.62 35.39
N LEU A 78 13.65 2.19 34.81
CA LEU A 78 14.94 1.52 34.70
C LEU A 78 15.52 1.44 36.12
N MET A 79 15.23 0.34 36.82
CA MET A 79 15.94 -0.01 38.05
C MET A 79 17.37 -0.41 37.68
N ASN A 80 18.32 0.52 37.83
CA ASN A 80 19.76 0.21 37.77
C ASN A 80 20.22 -0.35 39.12
N GLU A 81 20.80 -1.56 39.11
CA GLU A 81 21.35 -2.24 40.28
C GLU A 81 22.72 -1.67 40.69
N GLU A 82 22.77 -0.57 41.44
CA GLU A 82 24.02 -0.08 42.07
C GLU A 82 24.22 -0.63 43.49
N ARG A 83 24.13 -1.96 43.66
CA ARG A 83 24.25 -2.58 45.00
C ARG A 83 25.42 -3.55 45.13
N GLN A 84 26.61 -3.26 44.57
CA GLN A 84 27.80 -4.10 44.84
C GLN A 84 29.18 -3.39 44.99
N ILE A 85 29.30 -2.05 44.98
CA ILE A 85 30.63 -1.38 45.13
C ILE A 85 30.81 -0.65 46.48
N LYS A 86 30.36 -1.24 47.60
CA LYS A 86 30.61 -0.64 48.94
C LYS A 86 31.07 -1.58 50.05
N ARG A 87 31.56 -2.80 49.74
CA ARG A 87 32.09 -3.75 50.75
C ARG A 87 33.60 -4.02 50.65
N LEU A 88 34.42 -3.04 50.26
CA LEU A 88 35.89 -3.22 50.22
C LEU A 88 36.73 -2.13 50.90
N ASN A 89 36.15 -1.24 51.71
CA ASN A 89 36.92 -0.33 52.55
C ASN A 89 36.31 -0.20 53.95
N THR A 90 36.62 -1.15 54.82
CA THR A 90 36.90 -0.95 56.27
C THR A 90 37.63 -2.21 56.73
#